data_AF-A0A0T6B6R3-F1
#
_entry.id   AF-A0A0T6B6R3-F1
#
_cell.length_a   1.000
_cell.length_b   1.000
_cell.length_c   1.000
_cell.angle_alpha   90.00
_cell.angle_beta   90.00
_cell.angle_gamma   90.00
#
_symmetry.space_group_name_H-M   'P 1'
#
loop_
_entity.id
_entity.type
_entity.pdbx_description
1 polymer ?
#
loop_
_entity_poly.entity_id
_entity_poly.type
_entity_poly.pdbx_seq_one_letter_code
_entity_poly.pdbx_strand_id
1 'polypeptide(L)'
;MDKTGFIMKKPFIEAEKEEENEMIEDESEIVLDRVEEEMMAYYSGESDDDNIFNLNETRMNKVLPQNEVEITNIDRENWHLELERVLPKLKVTIRNDTRDWRSNLEQMKQYQSVINQSFSGAKHQLEKLQKDISHTLEKINNREKYLNRELEPVLVEYRTLQDQLSKIKDVYQNLSSGVTERTRELSKLTDRLETVKQEMEERGSSMTDGTPLVNIKRAISKIKSEIVEMDVRIGVLQCILLQIRVRDKKLLEDDLGQTISVL
;
A
#
# COMPACT_ATOMS: atom_id res chain seq x y z
N MET A 1 -13.56 -19.88 -40.24
CA MET A 1 -13.04 -19.84 -38.86
C MET A 1 -11.79 -19.01 -38.90
N ASP A 2 -11.83 -17.77 -38.41
CA ASP A 2 -10.62 -17.05 -38.00
C ASP A 2 -11.00 -16.06 -36.90
N LYS A 3 -10.25 -16.14 -35.81
CA LYS A 3 -10.53 -15.55 -34.51
C LYS A 3 -10.07 -14.09 -34.51
N THR A 4 -11.01 -13.16 -34.34
CA THR A 4 -10.68 -11.77 -34.01
C THR A 4 -10.10 -11.71 -32.59
N GLY A 5 -8.84 -11.28 -32.49
CA GLY A 5 -8.13 -11.13 -31.22
C GLY A 5 -8.67 -9.96 -30.41
N PHE A 6 -9.27 -10.25 -29.26
CA PHE A 6 -9.59 -9.25 -28.25
C PHE A 6 -8.31 -8.87 -27.49
N ILE A 7 -7.94 -7.60 -27.54
CA ILE A 7 -6.86 -7.02 -26.72
C ILE A 7 -7.53 -6.20 -25.62
N MET A 8 -7.52 -6.70 -24.37
CA MET A 8 -7.96 -5.93 -23.21
C MET A 8 -6.93 -4.84 -22.91
N LYS A 9 -7.35 -3.58 -22.99
CA LYS A 9 -6.59 -2.46 -22.39
C LYS A 9 -6.88 -2.40 -20.89
N LYS A 10 -5.84 -2.13 -20.11
CA LYS A 10 -5.90 -2.01 -18.64
C LYS A 10 -6.89 -0.89 -18.25
N PRO A 11 -7.78 -1.09 -17.26
CA PRO A 11 -8.75 -0.08 -16.85
C PRO A 11 -8.05 1.18 -16.34
N PHE A 12 -8.46 2.34 -16.82
CA PHE A 12 -8.12 3.64 -16.24
C PHE A 12 -9.21 3.98 -15.22
N ILE A 13 -8.84 4.05 -13.95
CA ILE A 13 -9.73 4.45 -12.86
C ILE A 13 -9.64 5.98 -12.78
N GLU A 14 -10.73 6.66 -13.11
CA GLU A 14 -10.86 8.10 -12.83
C GLU A 14 -10.86 8.27 -11.30
N ALA A 15 -9.97 9.13 -10.80
CA ALA A 15 -10.00 9.52 -9.39
C ALA A 15 -11.32 10.28 -9.16
N GLU A 16 -12.20 9.71 -8.34
CA GLU A 16 -13.41 10.37 -7.87
C GLU A 16 -13.02 11.73 -7.28
N LYS A 17 -13.73 12.78 -7.70
CA LYS A 17 -13.64 14.08 -7.06
C LYS A 17 -14.02 13.88 -5.59
N GLU A 18 -13.19 14.36 -4.68
CA GLU A 18 -13.54 14.47 -3.26
C GLU A 18 -14.83 15.30 -3.16
N GLU A 19 -15.97 14.62 -3.05
CA GLU A 19 -17.16 15.23 -2.50
C GLU A 19 -16.85 15.46 -1.02
N GLU A 20 -16.82 16.73 -0.62
CA GLU A 20 -16.81 17.13 0.78
C GLU A 20 -17.99 16.44 1.46
N ASN A 21 -17.69 15.41 2.25
CA ASN A 21 -18.64 14.81 3.18
C ASN A 21 -18.98 15.91 4.20
N GLU A 22 -20.07 16.64 3.99
CA GLU A 22 -20.76 17.31 5.08
C GLU A 22 -21.17 16.23 6.08
N MET A 23 -20.45 16.16 7.19
CA MET A 23 -20.85 15.36 8.34
C MET A 23 -22.19 15.92 8.83
N ILE A 24 -23.27 15.21 8.50
CA ILE A 24 -24.56 15.42 9.13
C ILE A 24 -24.38 14.96 10.58
N GLU A 25 -24.36 15.92 11.50
CA GLU A 25 -24.34 15.70 12.94
C GLU A 25 -25.66 15.00 13.32
N ASP A 26 -25.59 13.72 13.68
CA ASP A 26 -26.76 12.93 14.05
C ASP A 26 -27.20 13.36 15.46
N GLU A 27 -28.20 14.25 15.54
CA GLU A 27 -28.81 14.72 16.80
C GLU A 27 -29.49 13.60 17.63
N SER A 28 -29.36 12.33 17.20
CA SER A 28 -29.89 11.13 17.84
C SER A 28 -28.94 10.49 18.88
N GLU A 29 -27.72 11.00 19.07
CA GLU A 29 -26.75 10.37 19.96
C GLU A 29 -27.14 10.54 21.43
N ILE A 30 -27.60 9.45 22.04
CA ILE A 30 -28.02 9.38 23.44
C ILE A 30 -26.75 9.38 24.31
N VAL A 31 -26.47 10.49 24.98
CA VAL A 31 -25.39 10.62 25.97
C VAL A 31 -25.73 9.74 27.19
N LEU A 32 -25.01 8.62 27.35
CA LEU A 32 -25.26 7.64 28.42
C LEU A 32 -25.26 8.26 29.83
N ASP A 33 -24.42 9.27 30.08
CA ASP A 33 -24.36 9.99 31.38
C ASP A 33 -25.70 10.64 31.75
N ARG A 34 -26.42 11.20 30.77
CA ARG A 34 -27.70 11.88 31.01
C ARG A 34 -28.83 10.89 31.31
N VAL A 35 -28.76 9.70 30.72
CA VAL A 35 -29.71 8.60 30.98
C VAL A 35 -29.48 8.01 32.37
N GLU A 36 -28.22 7.83 32.79
CA GLU A 36 -27.91 7.38 34.15
C GLU A 36 -28.34 8.39 35.22
N GLU A 37 -28.15 9.69 34.98
CA GLU A 37 -28.58 10.76 35.89
C GLU A 37 -30.12 10.82 36.03
N GLU A 38 -30.85 10.69 34.91
CA GLU A 38 -32.32 10.67 34.93
C GLU A 38 -32.87 9.41 35.60
N MET A 39 -32.20 8.26 35.42
CA MET A 39 -32.55 7.02 36.12
C MET A 39 -32.29 7.14 37.62
N MET A 40 -31.17 7.74 38.04
CA MET A 40 -30.88 7.97 39.46
C MET A 40 -31.88 8.91 40.12
N ALA A 41 -32.34 9.96 39.44
CA ALA A 41 -33.37 10.86 39.96
C ALA A 41 -34.73 10.17 40.14
N TYR A 42 -35.05 9.18 39.30
CA TYR A 42 -36.25 8.34 39.43
C TYR A 42 -36.17 7.39 40.64
N TYR A 43 -34.97 6.89 40.96
CA TYR A 43 -34.76 6.02 42.11
C TYR A 43 -34.52 6.78 43.43
N SER A 44 -34.07 8.03 43.39
CA SER A 44 -33.82 8.86 44.58
C SER A 44 -34.98 9.77 44.99
N GLY A 45 -36.07 9.77 44.23
CA GLY A 45 -37.31 10.42 44.63
C GLY A 45 -37.92 9.66 45.79
N GLU A 46 -37.71 10.14 47.02
CA GLU A 46 -38.45 9.73 48.22
C GLU A 46 -39.94 9.74 47.89
N SER A 47 -40.47 8.53 47.69
CA SER A 47 -41.88 8.25 47.56
C SER A 47 -42.50 8.45 48.94
N ASP A 48 -43.06 9.63 49.16
CA ASP A 48 -43.89 9.98 50.32
C ASP A 48 -45.28 9.29 50.23
N ASP A 49 -45.32 8.04 49.76
CA ASP A 49 -46.55 7.29 49.44
C ASP A 49 -46.88 6.18 50.45
N ASP A 50 -46.18 6.15 51.58
CA ASP A 50 -46.40 5.19 52.67
C ASP A 50 -47.69 5.47 53.49
N ASN A 51 -48.52 6.45 53.10
CA ASN A 51 -49.70 6.88 53.88
C ASN A 51 -51.08 6.59 53.26
N ILE A 52 -51.19 5.83 52.16
CA ILE A 52 -52.47 5.60 51.47
C ILE A 52 -53.20 4.29 51.82
N PHE A 53 -52.60 3.39 52.62
CA PHE A 53 -53.23 2.10 52.95
C PHE A 53 -53.31 1.74 54.45
N ASN A 54 -53.55 2.71 55.34
CA ASN A 54 -53.99 2.39 56.70
C ASN A 54 -55.53 2.20 56.77
N LEU A 55 -56.04 1.14 56.14
CA LEU A 55 -57.45 0.71 56.19
C LEU A 55 -57.82 0.05 57.54
N ASN A 56 -56.96 0.14 58.56
CA ASN A 56 -57.18 -0.48 59.86
C ASN A 56 -57.75 0.46 60.94
N GLU A 57 -57.94 1.74 60.65
CA GLU A 57 -58.58 2.68 61.60
C GLU A 57 -60.12 2.66 61.57
N THR A 58 -60.77 1.90 60.67
CA THR A 58 -62.23 1.72 60.68
C THR A 58 -62.69 0.57 61.57
N ARG A 59 -61.88 0.15 62.55
CA ARG A 59 -62.29 -0.83 63.56
C ARG A 59 -63.01 -0.14 64.71
N MET A 60 -64.34 -0.22 64.61
CA MET A 60 -65.26 -0.40 65.72
C MET A 60 -65.31 0.73 66.76
N ASN A 61 -66.03 1.79 66.42
CA ASN A 61 -66.96 2.35 67.39
C ASN A 61 -68.37 2.28 66.81
N LYS A 62 -68.98 1.10 66.93
CA LYS A 62 -70.44 1.01 66.97
C LYS A 62 -70.91 1.60 68.30
N VAL A 63 -70.80 2.91 68.45
CA VAL A 63 -71.81 3.62 69.23
C VAL A 63 -72.95 3.79 68.23
N LEU A 64 -73.82 2.78 68.16
CA LEU A 64 -75.17 3.07 67.70
C LEU A 64 -75.65 4.18 68.63
N PRO A 65 -75.99 5.40 68.15
CA PRO A 65 -77.04 6.11 68.84
C PRO A 65 -78.21 5.15 68.73
N GLN A 66 -78.56 4.56 69.85
CA GLN A 66 -79.86 3.95 70.03
C GLN A 66 -80.81 5.13 69.89
N ASN A 67 -81.11 5.51 68.65
CA ASN A 67 -82.36 6.17 68.33
C ASN A 67 -83.37 5.12 68.79
N GLU A 68 -83.83 5.29 70.02
CA GLU A 68 -85.15 4.86 70.42
C GLU A 68 -86.06 5.35 69.30
N VAL A 69 -86.33 4.47 68.35
CA VAL A 69 -87.50 4.58 67.51
C VAL A 69 -88.61 4.34 68.51
N GLU A 70 -89.05 5.42 69.16
CA GLU A 70 -90.36 5.46 69.76
C GLU A 70 -91.31 5.07 68.64
N ILE A 71 -91.74 3.80 68.64
CA ILE A 71 -92.81 3.32 67.78
C ILE A 71 -94.09 3.94 68.35
N THR A 72 -94.25 5.24 68.15
CA THR A 72 -95.56 5.87 68.20
C THR A 72 -96.30 5.27 67.02
N ASN A 73 -97.35 4.51 67.33
CA ASN A 73 -98.35 3.92 66.44
C ASN A 73 -98.27 4.49 65.01
N ILE A 74 -97.42 3.91 64.16
CA ILE A 74 -97.13 4.47 62.84
C ILE A 74 -98.34 4.14 61.97
N ASP A 75 -99.11 5.16 61.67
CA ASP A 75 -100.25 5.06 60.77
C ASP A 75 -99.79 4.55 59.40
N ARG A 76 -100.58 3.67 58.77
CA ARG A 76 -100.29 3.09 57.46
C ARG A 76 -100.03 4.17 56.42
N GLU A 77 -100.76 5.28 56.54
CA GLU A 77 -100.69 6.42 55.64
C GLU A 77 -99.37 7.19 55.83
N ASN A 78 -98.92 7.40 57.09
CA ASN A 78 -97.61 7.99 57.38
C ASN A 78 -96.46 7.13 56.87
N TRP A 79 -96.55 5.80 57.00
CA TRP A 79 -95.54 4.89 56.45
C TRP A 79 -95.51 4.94 54.91
N HIS A 80 -96.67 5.02 54.26
CA HIS A 80 -96.75 5.14 52.81
C HIS A 80 -96.14 6.46 52.30
N LEU A 81 -96.42 7.57 52.99
CA LEU A 81 -95.83 8.87 52.67
C LEU A 81 -94.31 8.88 52.88
N GLU A 82 -93.83 8.21 53.92
CA GLU A 82 -92.40 8.04 54.17
C GLU A 82 -91.73 7.16 53.10
N LEU A 83 -92.38 6.08 52.68
CA LEU A 83 -91.93 5.27 51.56
C LEU A 83 -91.88 6.08 50.27
N GLU A 84 -92.92 6.83 49.92
CA GLU A 84 -92.94 7.69 48.72
C GLU A 84 -91.90 8.80 48.77
N ARG A 85 -91.57 9.31 49.97
CA ARG A 85 -90.50 10.30 50.15
C ARG A 85 -89.10 9.71 50.00
N VAL A 86 -88.90 8.47 50.42
CA VAL A 86 -87.58 7.81 50.43
C VAL A 86 -87.32 7.03 49.14
N LEU A 87 -88.34 6.56 48.43
CA LEU A 87 -88.24 5.83 47.16
C LEU A 87 -87.40 6.56 46.09
N PRO A 88 -87.59 7.89 45.87
CA PRO A 88 -86.77 8.65 44.93
C PRO A 88 -85.32 8.79 45.40
N LYS A 89 -85.07 8.79 46.72
CA LYS A 89 -83.72 8.88 47.31
C LYS A 89 -82.96 7.55 47.26
N LEU A 90 -83.66 6.43 47.20
CA LEU A 90 -83.11 5.08 47.02
C LEU A 90 -82.99 4.68 45.55
N LYS A 91 -83.59 5.45 44.63
CA LYS A 91 -83.43 5.26 43.19
C LYS A 91 -82.02 5.67 42.79
N VAL A 92 -81.07 4.75 42.98
CA VAL A 92 -79.70 4.86 42.51
C VAL A 92 -79.74 4.87 40.99
N THR A 93 -79.77 6.08 40.42
CA THR A 93 -79.59 6.27 38.99
C THR A 93 -78.09 6.16 38.73
N ILE A 94 -77.66 4.98 38.31
CA ILE A 94 -76.29 4.75 37.82
C ILE A 94 -76.16 5.58 36.53
N ARG A 95 -75.73 6.83 36.68
CA ARG A 95 -75.33 7.65 35.54
C ARG A 95 -74.00 7.09 35.07
N ASN A 96 -73.93 6.70 33.81
CA ASN A 96 -72.71 6.27 33.15
C ASN A 96 -71.78 7.49 33.01
N ASP A 97 -71.16 7.87 34.13
CA ASP A 97 -70.24 9.00 34.22
C ASP A 97 -68.81 8.48 33.98
N THR A 98 -67.98 9.24 33.27
CA THR A 98 -66.55 8.93 33.04
C THR A 98 -65.74 8.90 34.34
N ARG A 99 -66.32 9.36 35.45
CA ARG A 99 -65.82 9.19 36.82
C ARG A 99 -66.22 7.86 37.49
N ASP A 100 -66.99 7.00 36.82
CA ASP A 100 -67.31 5.67 37.35
C ASP A 100 -66.09 4.76 37.21
N TRP A 101 -65.50 4.41 38.34
CA TRP A 101 -64.38 3.47 38.42
C TRP A 101 -64.69 2.13 37.78
N ARG A 102 -65.97 1.73 37.68
CA ARG A 102 -66.38 0.51 36.97
C ARG A 102 -66.15 0.60 35.47
N SER A 103 -66.45 1.76 34.86
CA SER A 103 -66.19 1.99 33.44
C SER A 103 -64.68 2.00 33.17
N ASN A 104 -63.91 2.66 34.03
CA ASN A 104 -62.44 2.70 33.93
C ASN A 104 -61.81 1.31 34.12
N LEU A 105 -62.34 0.49 35.05
CA LEU A 105 -61.89 -0.89 35.24
C LEU A 105 -62.17 -1.76 34.02
N GLU A 106 -63.33 -1.62 33.40
CA GLU A 106 -63.69 -2.36 32.19
C GLU A 106 -62.81 -1.92 31.00
N GLN A 107 -62.57 -0.61 30.86
CA GLN A 107 -61.63 -0.07 29.87
C GLN A 107 -60.21 -0.60 30.11
N MET A 108 -59.74 -0.69 31.35
CA MET A 108 -58.42 -1.20 31.68
C MET A 108 -58.26 -2.68 31.32
N LYS A 109 -59.29 -3.51 31.58
CA LYS A 109 -59.31 -4.92 31.11
C LYS A 109 -59.29 -5.01 29.59
N GLN A 110 -60.03 -4.13 28.91
CA GLN A 110 -60.05 -4.09 27.46
C GLN A 110 -58.68 -3.69 26.88
N TYR A 111 -58.03 -2.67 27.43
CA TYR A 111 -56.66 -2.29 27.04
C TYR A 111 -55.66 -3.41 27.33
N GLN A 112 -55.75 -4.06 28.50
CA GLN A 112 -54.90 -5.21 28.82
C GLN A 112 -55.05 -6.33 27.79
N SER A 113 -56.29 -6.64 27.36
CA SER A 113 -56.53 -7.64 26.31
C SER A 113 -55.91 -7.22 24.97
N VAL A 114 -56.08 -5.96 24.57
CA VAL A 114 -55.51 -5.42 23.33
C VAL A 114 -53.98 -5.44 23.37
N ILE A 115 -53.38 -5.04 24.49
CA ILE A 115 -51.93 -5.06 24.71
C ILE A 115 -51.39 -6.49 24.65
N ASN A 116 -52.05 -7.44 25.31
CA ASN A 116 -51.62 -8.84 25.27
C ASN A 116 -51.71 -9.41 23.85
N GLN A 117 -52.75 -9.05 23.10
CA GLN A 117 -52.90 -9.49 21.73
C GLN A 117 -51.83 -8.89 20.81
N SER A 118 -51.58 -7.58 20.88
CA SER A 118 -50.55 -6.91 20.09
C SER A 118 -49.13 -7.36 20.47
N PHE A 119 -48.86 -7.53 21.76
CA PHE A 119 -47.60 -8.06 22.27
C PHE A 119 -47.34 -9.48 21.78
N SER A 120 -48.35 -10.35 21.83
CA SER A 120 -48.19 -11.73 21.33
C SER A 120 -47.89 -11.76 19.82
N GLY A 121 -48.53 -10.89 19.04
CA GLY A 121 -48.26 -10.72 17.61
C GLY A 121 -46.84 -10.20 17.35
N ALA A 122 -46.43 -9.14 18.05
CA ALA A 122 -45.09 -8.56 17.92
C ALA A 122 -44.00 -9.55 18.33
N LYS A 123 -44.20 -10.29 19.44
CA LYS A 123 -43.29 -11.34 19.89
C LYS A 123 -43.13 -12.44 18.83
N HIS A 124 -44.23 -12.90 18.24
CA HIS A 124 -44.17 -13.92 17.20
C HIS A 124 -43.41 -13.43 15.95
N GLN A 125 -43.65 -12.19 15.52
CA GLN A 125 -42.92 -11.58 14.41
C GLN A 125 -41.41 -11.48 14.70
N LEU A 126 -41.04 -11.08 15.92
CA LEU A 126 -39.65 -10.98 16.33
C LEU A 126 -38.98 -12.36 16.40
N GLU A 127 -39.65 -13.38 16.95
CA GLU A 127 -39.13 -14.75 16.97
C GLU A 127 -38.95 -15.32 15.56
N LYS A 128 -39.87 -15.00 14.64
CA LYS A 128 -39.73 -15.39 13.24
C LYS A 128 -38.52 -14.70 12.60
N LEU A 129 -38.38 -13.39 12.80
CA LEU A 129 -37.24 -12.63 12.28
C LEU A 129 -35.92 -13.16 12.83
N GLN A 130 -35.84 -13.46 14.14
CA GLN A 130 -34.66 -14.04 14.76
C GLN A 130 -34.28 -15.38 14.10
N LYS A 131 -35.27 -16.26 13.86
CA LYS A 131 -35.03 -17.55 13.19
C LYS A 131 -34.57 -17.36 11.75
N ASP A 132 -35.20 -16.45 11.03
CA ASP A 132 -34.85 -16.15 9.63
C ASP A 132 -33.42 -15.60 9.54
N ILE A 133 -33.04 -14.66 10.43
CA ILE A 133 -31.68 -14.12 10.52
C ILE A 133 -30.67 -15.21 10.91
N SER A 134 -31.00 -16.06 11.88
CA SER A 134 -30.10 -17.16 12.30
C SER A 134 -29.83 -18.12 11.14
N HIS A 135 -30.87 -18.44 10.36
CA HIS A 135 -30.77 -19.30 9.19
C HIS A 135 -29.95 -18.66 8.06
N THR A 136 -30.12 -17.36 7.81
CA THR A 136 -29.32 -16.66 6.78
C THR A 136 -27.85 -16.56 7.20
N LEU A 137 -27.56 -16.28 8.48
CA LEU A 137 -26.19 -16.29 9.02
C LEU A 137 -25.54 -17.66 8.90
N GLU A 138 -26.26 -18.74 9.20
CA GLU A 138 -25.73 -20.10 9.06
C GLU A 138 -25.43 -20.43 7.60
N LYS A 139 -26.29 -20.01 6.66
CA LYS A 139 -26.03 -20.14 5.21
C LYS A 139 -24.80 -19.35 4.78
N ILE A 140 -24.65 -18.11 5.24
CA ILE A 140 -23.48 -17.26 4.93
C ILE A 140 -22.22 -17.93 5.46
N ASN A 141 -22.20 -18.33 6.72
CA ASN A 141 -21.07 -19.02 7.34
C ASN A 141 -20.69 -20.31 6.60
N ASN A 142 -21.67 -21.10 6.17
CA ASN A 142 -21.41 -22.31 5.37
C ASN A 142 -20.86 -21.97 3.98
N ARG A 143 -21.33 -20.88 3.36
CA ARG A 143 -20.83 -20.41 2.07
C ARG A 143 -19.41 -19.87 2.19
N GLU A 144 -19.09 -19.15 3.25
CA GLU A 144 -17.73 -18.66 3.57
C GLU A 144 -16.77 -19.81 3.80
N LYS A 145 -17.15 -20.80 4.62
CA LYS A 145 -16.35 -22.02 4.82
C LYS A 145 -16.08 -22.75 3.52
N TYR A 146 -17.09 -22.87 2.65
CA TYR A 146 -16.93 -23.45 1.32
C TYR A 146 -15.96 -22.62 0.47
N LEU A 147 -16.16 -21.30 0.41
CA LEU A 147 -15.33 -20.40 -0.39
C LEU A 147 -13.87 -20.44 0.07
N ASN A 148 -13.64 -20.39 1.38
CA ASN A 148 -12.30 -20.51 1.96
C ASN A 148 -11.67 -21.86 1.62
N ARG A 149 -12.42 -22.97 1.69
CA ARG A 149 -11.91 -24.28 1.31
C ARG A 149 -11.49 -24.36 -0.16
N GLU A 150 -12.21 -23.70 -1.06
CA GLU A 150 -11.87 -23.65 -2.48
C GLU A 150 -10.72 -22.68 -2.78
N LEU A 151 -10.63 -21.55 -2.05
CA LEU A 151 -9.61 -20.52 -2.27
C LEU A 151 -8.26 -20.85 -1.64
N GLU A 152 -8.24 -21.51 -0.48
CA GLU A 152 -7.01 -21.88 0.22
C GLU A 152 -6.01 -22.66 -0.67
N PRO A 153 -6.39 -23.73 -1.40
CA PRO A 153 -5.45 -24.44 -2.27
C PRO A 153 -4.91 -23.55 -3.39
N VAL A 154 -5.76 -22.70 -3.99
CA VAL A 154 -5.35 -21.77 -5.05
C VAL A 154 -4.37 -20.72 -4.51
N LEU A 155 -4.57 -20.23 -3.29
CA LEU A 155 -3.66 -19.30 -2.62
C LEU A 155 -2.30 -19.96 -2.31
N VAL A 156 -2.31 -21.22 -1.87
CA VAL A 156 -1.09 -22.00 -1.67
C VAL A 156 -0.35 -22.19 -2.99
N GLU A 157 -1.04 -22.61 -4.05
CA GLU A 157 -0.46 -22.75 -5.39
C GLU A 157 0.15 -21.43 -5.88
N TYR A 158 -0.56 -20.32 -5.74
CA TYR A 158 -0.06 -18.99 -6.08
C TYR A 158 1.23 -18.65 -5.32
N ARG A 159 1.27 -18.88 -4.00
CA ARG A 159 2.48 -18.67 -3.20
C ARG A 159 3.64 -19.54 -3.69
N THR A 160 3.39 -20.82 -3.99
CA THR A 160 4.45 -21.71 -4.50
C THR A 160 4.96 -21.27 -5.88
N LEU A 161 4.09 -20.81 -6.77
CA LEU A 161 4.46 -20.28 -8.08
C LEU A 161 5.25 -18.97 -7.95
N GLN A 162 4.86 -18.10 -7.01
CA GLN A 162 5.57 -16.88 -6.71
C GLN A 162 6.99 -17.15 -6.19
N ASP A 163 7.14 -18.12 -5.28
CA ASP A 163 8.46 -18.55 -4.78
C ASP A 163 9.33 -19.15 -5.91
N GLN A 164 8.73 -19.97 -6.78
CA GLN A 164 9.43 -20.51 -7.95
C GLN A 164 9.89 -19.40 -8.90
N LEU A 165 9.04 -18.41 -9.16
CA LEU A 165 9.37 -17.26 -9.98
C LEU A 165 10.53 -16.46 -9.37
N SER A 166 10.50 -16.20 -8.06
CA SER A 166 11.59 -15.52 -7.36
C SER A 166 12.90 -16.29 -7.51
N LYS A 167 12.89 -17.60 -7.29
CA LYS A 167 14.08 -18.46 -7.47
C LYS A 167 14.63 -18.40 -8.90
N ILE A 168 13.76 -18.48 -9.90
CA ILE A 168 14.18 -18.39 -11.32
C ILE A 168 14.77 -17.02 -11.62
N LYS A 169 14.16 -15.94 -11.11
CA LYS A 169 14.64 -14.58 -11.28
C LYS A 169 16.03 -14.39 -10.67
N ASP A 170 16.26 -14.94 -9.48
CA ASP A 170 17.57 -14.88 -8.81
C ASP A 170 18.63 -15.67 -9.60
N VAL A 171 18.30 -16.87 -10.07
CA VAL A 171 19.19 -17.66 -10.93
C VAL A 171 19.49 -16.92 -12.23
N TYR A 172 18.50 -16.29 -12.86
CA TYR A 172 18.69 -15.50 -14.07
C TYR A 172 19.59 -14.29 -13.83
N GLN A 173 19.41 -13.55 -12.73
CA GLN A 173 20.27 -12.44 -12.35
C GLN A 173 21.71 -12.89 -12.14
N ASN A 174 21.91 -13.99 -11.41
CA ASN A 174 23.23 -14.57 -11.20
C ASN A 174 23.88 -15.00 -12.52
N LEU A 175 23.13 -15.68 -13.40
CA LEU A 175 23.64 -16.11 -14.70
C LEU A 175 23.95 -14.93 -15.62
N SER A 176 23.09 -13.90 -15.63
CA SER A 176 23.29 -12.66 -16.36
C SER A 176 24.56 -11.96 -15.91
N SER A 177 24.78 -11.84 -14.59
CA SER A 177 26.01 -11.28 -14.03
C SER A 177 27.25 -12.08 -14.48
N GLY A 178 27.20 -13.42 -14.43
CA GLY A 178 28.29 -14.28 -14.91
C GLY A 178 28.56 -14.18 -16.41
N VAL A 179 27.52 -13.93 -17.23
CA VAL A 179 27.69 -13.66 -18.67
C VAL A 179 28.38 -12.31 -18.88
N THR A 180 28.00 -11.27 -18.14
CA THR A 180 28.66 -9.96 -18.25
C THR A 180 30.13 -10.02 -17.82
N GLU A 181 30.46 -10.78 -16.77
CA GLU A 181 31.82 -11.01 -16.32
C GLU A 181 32.66 -11.74 -17.39
N ARG A 182 32.17 -12.85 -17.93
CA ARG A 182 32.88 -13.57 -19.03
C ARG A 182 33.03 -12.71 -20.28
N THR A 183 32.04 -11.88 -20.60
CA THR A 183 32.13 -10.94 -21.73
C THR A 183 33.25 -9.91 -21.49
N ARG A 184 33.37 -9.40 -20.26
CA ARG A 184 34.45 -8.50 -19.87
C ARG A 184 35.82 -9.18 -19.93
N GLU A 185 35.93 -10.43 -19.49
CA GLU A 185 37.16 -11.22 -19.60
C GLU A 185 37.56 -11.46 -21.05
N LEU A 186 36.60 -11.82 -21.91
CA LEU A 186 36.84 -12.00 -23.35
C LEU A 186 37.32 -10.71 -24.02
N SER A 187 36.73 -9.56 -23.69
CA SER A 187 37.20 -8.25 -24.16
C SER A 187 38.66 -8.01 -23.75
N LYS A 188 38.98 -8.22 -22.47
CA LYS A 188 40.35 -8.06 -21.95
C LYS A 188 41.34 -8.99 -22.64
N LEU A 189 40.96 -10.24 -22.90
CA LEU A 189 41.81 -11.21 -23.61
C LEU A 189 42.00 -10.79 -25.07
N THR A 190 40.97 -10.24 -25.70
CA THR A 190 41.01 -9.74 -27.08
C THR A 190 41.95 -8.53 -27.18
N ASP A 191 41.86 -7.57 -26.25
CA ASP A 191 42.76 -6.42 -26.17
C ASP A 191 44.22 -6.86 -25.99
N ARG A 192 44.45 -7.87 -25.14
CA ARG A 192 45.79 -8.44 -24.94
C ARG A 192 46.30 -9.15 -26.20
N LEU A 193 45.42 -9.84 -26.94
CA LEU A 193 45.79 -10.49 -28.19
C LEU A 193 46.15 -9.45 -29.25
N GLU A 194 45.38 -8.36 -29.37
CA GLU A 194 45.70 -7.27 -30.30
C GLU A 194 47.01 -6.58 -29.91
N THR A 195 47.27 -6.38 -28.62
CA THR A 195 48.56 -5.85 -28.14
C THR A 195 49.72 -6.75 -28.56
N VAL A 196 49.62 -8.07 -28.34
CA VAL A 196 50.66 -9.04 -28.75
C VAL A 196 50.83 -9.08 -30.27
N LYS A 197 49.73 -8.98 -31.02
CA LYS A 197 49.76 -8.93 -32.48
C LYS A 197 50.46 -7.66 -32.97
N GLN A 198 50.19 -6.51 -32.36
CA GLN A 198 50.88 -5.25 -32.66
C GLN A 198 52.38 -5.34 -32.35
N GLU A 199 52.76 -5.89 -31.19
CA GLU A 199 54.18 -6.14 -30.86
C GLU A 199 54.84 -7.09 -31.88
N MET A 200 54.13 -8.11 -32.34
CA MET A 200 54.64 -9.04 -33.36
C MET A 200 54.82 -8.37 -34.72
N GLU A 201 53.89 -7.48 -35.10
CA GLU A 201 53.99 -6.69 -36.34
C GLU A 201 55.10 -5.64 -36.26
N GLU A 202 55.29 -5.00 -35.11
CA GLU A 202 56.40 -4.09 -34.86
C GLU A 202 57.75 -4.83 -34.91
N ARG A 203 57.85 -6.00 -34.28
CA ARG A 203 59.06 -6.84 -34.37
C ARG A 203 59.27 -7.38 -35.78
N GLY A 204 58.20 -7.77 -36.48
CA GLY A 204 58.27 -8.25 -37.87
C GLY A 204 58.73 -7.16 -38.83
N SER A 205 58.18 -5.96 -38.70
CA SER A 205 58.61 -4.78 -39.46
C SER A 205 60.04 -4.38 -39.10
N SER A 206 60.41 -4.36 -37.81
CA SER A 206 61.79 -4.09 -37.36
C SER A 206 62.80 -5.14 -37.85
N MET A 207 62.43 -6.42 -37.87
CA MET A 207 63.30 -7.50 -38.36
C MET A 207 63.42 -7.51 -39.89
N THR A 208 62.43 -6.98 -40.60
CA THR A 208 62.41 -6.86 -42.07
C THR A 208 62.90 -5.48 -42.53
N ASP A 209 63.13 -4.54 -41.62
CA ASP A 209 63.60 -3.22 -41.94
C ASP A 209 65.08 -3.28 -42.37
N GLY A 210 65.31 -3.30 -43.68
CA GLY A 210 66.63 -3.22 -44.28
C GLY A 210 67.22 -1.81 -44.25
N THR A 211 66.52 -0.80 -43.75
CA THR A 211 66.98 0.61 -43.71
C THR A 211 68.33 0.78 -43.00
N PRO A 212 68.62 0.13 -41.86
CA PRO A 212 69.95 0.17 -41.24
C PRO A 212 71.04 -0.37 -42.18
N LEU A 213 70.76 -1.47 -42.88
CA LEU A 213 71.70 -2.10 -43.81
C LEU A 213 71.95 -1.21 -45.04
N VAL A 214 70.90 -0.57 -45.56
CA VAL A 214 70.99 0.41 -46.66
C VAL A 214 71.77 1.65 -46.24
N ASN A 215 71.59 2.14 -45.00
CA ASN A 215 72.34 3.26 -44.47
C ASN A 215 73.83 2.94 -44.30
N ILE A 216 74.17 1.75 -43.78
CA ILE A 216 75.55 1.26 -43.72
C ILE A 216 76.15 1.16 -45.12
N LYS A 217 75.43 0.57 -46.09
CA LYS A 217 75.86 0.49 -47.49
C LYS A 217 76.12 1.88 -48.08
N ARG A 218 75.25 2.87 -47.81
CA ARG A 218 75.42 4.26 -48.25
C ARG A 218 76.66 4.90 -47.63
N ALA A 219 76.90 4.71 -46.33
CA ALA A 219 78.10 5.20 -45.65
C ALA A 219 79.38 4.58 -46.22
N ILE A 220 79.39 3.26 -46.49
CA ILE A 220 80.51 2.57 -47.14
C ILE A 220 80.77 3.14 -48.54
N SER A 221 79.73 3.35 -49.35
CA SER A 221 79.89 3.96 -50.68
C SER A 221 80.46 5.37 -50.62
N LYS A 222 80.04 6.16 -49.63
CA LYS A 222 80.58 7.51 -49.40
C LYS A 222 82.06 7.47 -49.05
N ILE A 223 82.47 6.62 -48.10
CA ILE A 223 83.88 6.43 -47.73
C ILE A 223 84.70 5.99 -48.94
N LYS A 224 84.20 5.06 -49.77
CA LYS A 224 84.88 4.65 -51.00
C LYS A 224 85.09 5.81 -51.98
N SER A 225 84.08 6.67 -52.15
CA SER A 225 84.21 7.87 -52.99
C SER A 225 85.26 8.83 -52.43
N GLU A 226 85.26 9.05 -51.11
CA GLU A 226 86.25 9.91 -50.44
C GLU A 226 87.68 9.35 -50.58
N ILE A 227 87.86 8.03 -50.53
CA ILE A 227 89.17 7.38 -50.77
C ILE A 227 89.66 7.68 -52.20
N VAL A 228 88.82 7.49 -53.22
CA VAL A 228 89.19 7.78 -54.61
C VAL A 228 89.52 9.26 -54.80
N GLU A 229 88.76 10.16 -54.16
CA GLU A 229 89.05 11.59 -54.18
C GLU A 229 90.40 11.91 -53.52
N MET A 230 90.70 11.30 -52.38
CA MET A 230 92.00 11.42 -51.71
C MET A 230 93.13 10.87 -52.58
N ASP A 231 92.96 9.73 -53.25
CA ASP A 231 93.96 9.14 -54.14
C ASP A 231 94.29 10.07 -55.32
N VAL A 232 93.28 10.70 -55.93
CA VAL A 232 93.49 11.70 -56.98
C VAL A 232 94.25 12.91 -56.43
N ARG A 233 93.86 13.43 -55.26
CA ARG A 233 94.57 14.54 -54.61
C ARG A 233 96.03 14.18 -54.31
N ILE A 234 96.29 12.98 -53.79
CA ILE A 234 97.64 12.46 -53.54
C ILE A 234 98.43 12.39 -54.85
N GLY A 235 97.84 11.85 -55.93
CA GLY A 235 98.49 11.76 -57.24
C GLY A 235 98.85 13.13 -57.84
N VAL A 236 97.94 14.11 -57.74
CA VAL A 236 98.20 15.50 -58.16
C VAL A 236 99.32 16.13 -57.33
N LEU A 237 99.28 15.97 -56.00
CA LEU A 237 100.33 16.47 -55.11
C LEU A 237 101.68 15.81 -55.40
N GLN A 238 101.72 14.50 -55.68
CA GLN A 238 102.92 13.79 -56.10
C GLN A 238 103.45 14.32 -57.43
N CYS A 239 102.59 14.56 -58.42
CA CYS A 239 102.99 15.15 -59.71
C CYS A 239 103.57 16.55 -59.54
N ILE A 240 102.90 17.41 -58.77
CA ILE A 240 103.38 18.76 -58.43
C ILE A 240 104.74 18.67 -57.73
N LEU A 241 104.89 17.80 -56.73
CA LEU A 241 106.15 17.63 -56.01
C LEU A 241 107.29 17.12 -56.90
N LEU A 242 106.99 16.20 -57.84
CA LEU A 242 107.95 15.75 -58.86
C LEU A 242 108.32 16.89 -59.81
N GLN A 243 107.36 17.69 -60.29
CA GLN A 243 107.65 18.85 -61.12
C GLN A 243 108.50 19.90 -60.39
N ILE A 244 108.22 20.17 -59.12
CA ILE A 244 109.04 21.04 -58.26
C ILE A 244 110.45 20.47 -58.17
N ARG A 245 110.62 19.18 -57.84
CA ARG A 245 111.95 18.55 -57.77
C ARG A 245 112.71 18.58 -59.09
N VAL A 246 112.05 18.32 -60.22
CA VAL A 246 112.67 18.39 -61.55
C VAL A 246 113.08 19.82 -61.88
N ARG A 247 112.24 20.81 -61.54
CA ARG A 247 112.56 22.23 -61.70
C ARG A 247 113.72 22.66 -60.82
N ASP A 248 113.76 22.25 -59.55
CA ASP A 248 114.87 22.53 -58.64
C ASP A 248 116.17 21.88 -59.13
N LYS A 249 116.11 20.66 -59.69
CA LYS A 249 117.26 20.03 -60.34
C LYS A 249 117.73 20.80 -61.60
N LYS A 250 116.80 21.26 -62.45
CA LYS A 250 117.14 22.10 -63.61
C LYS A 250 117.77 23.43 -63.20
N LEU A 251 117.24 24.09 -62.17
CA LEU A 251 117.84 25.31 -61.62
C LEU A 251 119.26 25.08 -61.10
N LEU A 252 119.52 23.95 -60.45
CA LEU A 252 120.88 23.56 -60.04
C LEU A 252 121.80 23.28 -61.23
N GLU A 253 121.30 22.68 -62.31
CA GLU A 253 122.07 22.46 -63.55
C GLU A 253 122.35 23.79 -64.29
N ASP A 254 121.40 24.73 -64.31
CA ASP A 254 121.57 26.06 -64.88
C ASP A 254 122.55 26.94 -64.04
N ASP A 255 122.50 26.84 -62.71
CA ASP A 255 123.44 27.52 -61.80
C ASP A 255 124.87 26.93 -61.93
N LEU A 256 124.98 25.61 -62.08
CA LEU A 256 126.27 24.95 -62.39
C LEU A 256 126.79 25.36 -63.78
N GLY A 257 125.90 25.48 -64.78
CA GLY A 257 126.25 25.97 -66.12
C GLY A 257 126.70 27.43 -66.14
N GLN A 258 126.15 28.28 -65.26
CA GLN A 258 126.60 29.66 -65.07
C GLN A 258 127.95 29.73 -64.35
N THR A 259 128.22 28.87 -63.36
CA THR A 259 129.54 28.84 -62.69
C THR A 259 130.67 28.35 -63.60
N ILE A 260 130.40 27.48 -64.59
CA ILE A 260 131.40 27.04 -65.57
C ILE A 260 131.66 28.10 -66.66
N SER A 261 130.73 29.02 -66.91
CA SER A 261 130.88 30.10 -67.91
C SER A 261 131.59 31.36 -67.38
N VAL A 262 132.05 31.37 -66.12
CA VAL A 262 132.79 32.49 -65.48
C VAL A 262 134.26 32.12 -65.16
N LEU A 263 134.78 31.06 -65.80
CA LEU A 263 136.21 30.67 -65.81
C LEU A 263 136.71 30.60 -67.26
#